data_AF-A0A372MF73-F1
#
_entry.id   AF-A0A372MF73-F1
#
_cell.length_a   1.000
_cell.length_b   1.000
_cell.length_c   1.000
_cell.angle_alpha   90.00
_cell.angle_beta   90.00
_cell.angle_gamma   90.00
#
_symmetry.space_group_name_H-M   'P 1'
#
loop_
_entity.id
_entity.type
_entity.pdbx_description
1 polymer ?
#
loop_
_entity_poly.entity_id
_entity_poly.type
_entity_poly.pdbx_seq_one_letter_code
_entity_poly.pdbx_strand_id
1 'polypeptide(L)'
;MKTQTFSILGDSISTFAGFVPDENEIFYPREGVDVTQVEHTWWYLLQERTGLKLLMNERYQYPRASPGLRRRCLLFRPKGRVISPCFPGTLSGEEPSC
;
A
#
# COMPACT_ATOMS: atom_id res chain seq x y z
N MET A 1 -8.20 -12.69 22.89
CA MET A 1 -8.75 -11.40 22.41
C MET A 1 -8.37 -11.25 20.95
N LYS A 2 -9.27 -10.79 20.08
CA LYS A 2 -8.96 -10.62 18.64
C LYS A 2 -8.22 -9.29 18.47
N THR A 3 -7.00 -9.33 17.93
CA THR A 3 -6.29 -8.12 17.51
C THR A 3 -6.99 -7.55 16.27
N GLN A 4 -7.38 -6.28 16.35
CA GLN A 4 -8.00 -5.58 15.24
C GLN A 4 -6.90 -4.90 14.43
N THR A 5 -6.94 -5.08 13.11
CA THR A 5 -5.92 -4.62 12.17
C THR A 5 -6.53 -3.69 11.12
N PHE A 6 -5.68 -2.89 10.47
CA PHE A 6 -6.06 -2.06 9.33
C PHE A 6 -4.99 -2.13 8.22
N SER A 7 -5.41 -1.86 6.99
CA SER A 7 -4.52 -1.78 5.82
C SER A 7 -4.73 -0.46 5.11
N ILE A 8 -3.69 0.04 4.45
CA ILE A 8 -3.70 1.28 3.71
C ILE A 8 -3.46 0.99 2.23
N LEU A 9 -4.32 1.56 1.40
CA LEU A 9 -4.08 1.71 -0.03
C LEU A 9 -4.08 3.22 -0.30
N GLY A 10 -2.89 3.81 -0.44
CA GLY A 10 -2.72 5.26 -0.48
C GLY A 10 -1.83 5.75 -1.61
N ASP A 11 -1.47 7.02 -1.59
CA ASP A 11 -0.52 7.63 -2.53
C ASP A 11 0.80 7.98 -1.82
N SER A 12 1.60 8.89 -2.38
CA SER A 12 2.86 9.35 -1.79
C SER A 12 2.76 9.76 -0.31
N ILE A 13 1.63 10.33 0.15
CA ILE A 13 1.50 10.80 1.54
C ILE A 13 1.45 9.66 2.57
N SER A 14 1.18 8.44 2.12
CA SER A 14 1.11 7.24 2.96
C SER A 14 2.43 6.48 3.02
N THR A 15 3.42 6.84 2.21
CA THR A 15 4.65 6.05 2.07
C THR A 15 5.73 6.45 3.07
N PHE A 16 6.37 5.48 3.71
CA PHE A 16 7.55 5.69 4.55
C PHE A 16 8.55 4.54 4.32
N ALA A 17 9.84 4.84 4.24
CA ALA A 17 10.89 3.86 3.98
C ALA A 17 10.87 2.71 5.01
N GLY A 18 10.86 1.46 4.52
CA GLY A 18 10.78 0.26 5.36
C GLY A 18 9.36 -0.15 5.80
N PHE A 19 8.34 0.64 5.45
CA PHE A 19 6.93 0.32 5.75
C PHE A 19 6.07 0.10 4.51
N VAL A 20 6.68 0.10 3.33
CA VAL A 20 6.05 -0.11 2.03
C VAL A 20 6.94 -1.11 1.27
N PRO A 21 6.40 -2.01 0.43
CA PRO A 21 7.21 -2.92 -0.39
C PRO A 21 8.25 -2.19 -1.25
N ASP A 22 9.40 -2.83 -1.47
CA ASP A 22 10.56 -2.27 -2.21
C ASP A 22 10.22 -1.85 -3.65
N GLU A 23 9.17 -2.43 -4.22
CA GLU A 23 8.69 -2.17 -5.58
C GLU A 23 7.94 -0.84 -5.71
N ASN A 24 7.49 -0.26 -4.59
CA ASN A 24 6.73 0.97 -4.55
C ASN A 24 7.67 2.17 -4.33
N GLU A 25 7.46 3.24 -5.08
CA GLU A 25 8.24 4.47 -4.85
C GLU A 25 7.87 5.13 -3.51
N ILE A 26 8.92 5.49 -2.76
CA ILE A 26 8.86 6.03 -1.41
C ILE A 26 8.97 7.56 -1.44
N PHE A 27 8.16 8.25 -0.65
CA PHE A 27 8.21 9.70 -0.51
C PHE A 27 8.89 10.17 0.80
N TYR A 28 8.66 9.47 1.92
CA TYR A 28 9.29 9.78 3.21
C TYR A 28 10.28 8.70 3.64
N PRO A 29 11.39 9.04 4.34
CA PRO A 29 11.84 10.40 4.64
C PRO A 29 12.55 11.05 3.43
N ARG A 30 12.55 12.39 3.37
CA ARG A 30 13.25 13.19 2.36
C ARG A 30 13.82 14.46 3.00
N GLU A 31 14.86 15.06 2.41
CA GLU A 31 15.33 16.38 2.83
C GLU A 31 14.27 17.47 2.56
N GLY A 32 14.08 18.39 3.52
CA GLY A 32 13.16 19.52 3.38
C GLY A 32 11.69 19.22 3.67
N VAL A 33 11.38 18.09 4.32
CA VAL A 33 10.02 17.77 4.83
C VAL A 33 10.07 17.47 6.33
N ASP A 34 8.98 17.77 7.04
CA ASP A 34 8.91 17.63 8.51
C ASP A 34 8.70 16.18 8.99
N VAL A 35 8.36 15.27 8.08
CA VAL A 35 8.15 13.85 8.35
C VAL A 35 9.48 13.11 8.19
N THR A 36 10.28 13.12 9.25
CA THR A 36 11.60 12.48 9.32
C THR A 36 11.57 11.11 9.99
N GLN A 37 10.53 10.83 10.79
CA GLN A 37 10.34 9.61 11.56
C GLN A 37 8.98 8.98 11.21
N VAL A 38 8.87 7.66 11.32
CA VAL A 38 7.63 6.94 10.95
C VAL A 38 6.48 7.32 11.90
N GLU A 39 6.82 7.65 13.13
CA GLU A 39 5.93 8.10 14.20
C GLU A 39 5.21 9.41 13.84
N HIS A 40 5.76 10.20 12.93
CA HIS A 40 5.14 11.43 12.44
C HIS A 40 4.08 11.18 11.37
N THR A 41 3.98 9.97 10.82
CA THR A 41 2.99 9.64 9.79
C THR A 41 1.59 9.54 10.38
N TRP A 42 0.59 9.99 9.62
CA TRP A 42 -0.80 9.98 10.08
C TRP A 42 -1.30 8.58 10.45
N TRP A 43 -0.81 7.55 9.76
CA TRP A 43 -1.22 6.17 9.98
C TRP A 43 -0.54 5.54 11.19
N TYR A 44 0.68 5.96 11.54
CA TYR A 44 1.30 5.56 12.79
C TYR A 44 0.56 6.20 13.97
N LEU A 45 0.22 7.48 13.87
CA LEU A 45 -0.62 8.18 14.85
C LEU A 45 -2.00 7.53 14.98
N LEU A 46 -2.57 7.02 13.89
CA LEU A 46 -3.83 6.27 13.91
C LEU A 46 -3.67 4.96 14.70
N GLN A 47 -2.63 4.19 14.43
CA GLN A 47 -2.30 2.96 15.17
C GLN A 47 -2.19 3.24 16.67
N GLU A 48 -1.41 4.25 17.07
CA GLU A 48 -1.21 4.60 18.48
C GLU A 48 -2.51 5.02 19.17
N ARG A 49 -3.35 5.82 18.51
CA ARG A 49 -4.60 6.34 19.08
C ARG A 49 -5.71 5.28 19.17
N THR A 50 -5.71 4.30 18.27
CA THR A 50 -6.80 3.31 18.16
C THR A 50 -6.43 1.94 18.72
N GLY A 51 -5.14 1.68 18.95
CA GLY A 51 -4.63 0.35 19.32
C GLY A 51 -4.73 -0.68 18.18
N LEU A 52 -5.04 -0.25 16.97
CA LEU A 52 -5.09 -1.11 15.78
C LEU A 52 -3.68 -1.38 15.27
N LYS A 53 -3.40 -2.59 14.78
CA LYS A 53 -2.11 -2.89 14.14
C LYS A 53 -2.16 -2.71 12.63
N LEU A 54 -1.18 -2.01 12.06
CA LEU A 54 -0.99 -1.93 10.62
C LEU A 54 -0.65 -3.31 10.05
N LEU A 55 -1.43 -3.77 9.08
CA LEU A 55 -1.23 -5.04 8.40
C LEU A 55 -0.44 -4.87 7.10
N MET A 56 -0.77 -3.85 6.31
CA MET A 56 -0.15 -3.60 5.00
C MET A 56 -0.31 -2.14 4.60
N ASN A 57 0.70 -1.57 3.96
CA ASN A 57 0.68 -0.21 3.43
C ASN A 57 1.16 -0.23 1.97
N GLU A 58 0.21 -0.22 1.05
CA GLU A 58 0.45 -0.24 -0.39
C GLU A 58 0.25 1.14 -0.99
N ARG A 59 1.13 1.49 -1.92
CA ARG A 59 0.99 2.71 -2.71
C ARG A 59 0.32 2.39 -4.04
N TYR A 60 -0.75 3.10 -4.36
CA TYR A 60 -1.38 3.12 -5.66
C TYR A 60 -1.01 4.41 -6.40
N GLN A 61 -0.29 4.29 -7.50
CA GLN A 61 -0.03 5.43 -8.38
C GLN A 61 -1.22 5.61 -9.32
N TYR A 62 -1.94 6.73 -9.19
CA TYR A 62 -3.06 7.02 -10.09
C TYR A 62 -2.55 7.06 -11.53
N PRO A 63 -3.05 6.23 -12.46
CA PRO A 63 -2.67 6.36 -13.84
C PRO A 63 -3.18 7.71 -14.33
N ARG A 64 -2.28 8.58 -14.80
CA ARG A 64 -2.71 9.65 -15.70
C ARG A 64 -3.50 8.96 -16.80
N ALA A 65 -4.69 9.46 -17.11
CA ALA A 65 -5.58 8.88 -18.11
C ALA A 65 -4.90 8.91 -19.49
N SER A 66 -4.05 7.93 -19.76
CA SER A 66 -3.41 7.68 -21.04
C SER A 66 -4.21 6.53 -21.68
N PRO A 67 -4.95 6.79 -22.77
CA PRO A 67 -5.69 5.74 -23.47
C PRO A 67 -4.70 4.68 -23.96
N GLY A 68 -4.81 3.44 -23.47
CA GLY A 68 -4.11 2.28 -24.03
C GLY A 68 -3.19 1.51 -23.09
N LEU A 69 -2.86 2.02 -21.90
CA LEU A 69 -2.04 1.26 -20.95
C LEU A 69 -2.91 0.35 -20.07
N ARG A 70 -3.28 -0.83 -20.60
CA ARG A 70 -3.88 -1.90 -19.77
C ARG A 70 -2.82 -2.47 -18.83
N ARG A 71 -2.50 -1.87 -17.67
CA ARG A 71 -1.72 -2.59 -16.65
C ARG A 71 -2.08 -2.23 -15.21
N ARG A 72 -2.18 -3.31 -14.41
CA ARG A 72 -2.23 -3.44 -12.95
C ARG A 72 -3.27 -2.59 -12.23
N CYS A 73 -4.54 -2.86 -12.53
CA CYS A 73 -5.55 -2.75 -11.47
C CYS A 73 -5.17 -3.82 -10.43
N LEU A 74 -4.76 -3.41 -9.23
CA LEU A 74 -4.60 -4.33 -8.10
C LEU A 74 -6.00 -4.87 -7.77
N LEU A 75 -6.35 -6.01 -8.35
CA LEU A 75 -7.54 -6.75 -7.99
C LEU A 75 -7.24 -7.44 -6.66
N PHE A 76 -7.51 -6.75 -5.57
CA PHE A 76 -7.50 -7.37 -4.27
C PHE A 76 -8.67 -8.36 -4.19
N ARG A 77 -8.36 -9.67 -4.21
CA ARG A 77 -9.35 -10.68 -3.86
C ARG A 77 -9.30 -10.93 -2.35
N PRO A 78 -10.42 -10.81 -1.63
CA PRO A 78 -10.46 -11.23 -0.24
C PRO A 78 -10.30 -12.75 -0.15
N LYS A 79 -9.11 -13.23 0.23
CA LYS A 79 -8.91 -14.60 0.73
C LYS A 79 -8.96 -14.55 2.26
N GLY A 80 -10.16 -14.58 2.84
CA GLY A 80 -10.35 -14.46 4.29
C GLY A 80 -10.07 -13.04 4.82
N ARG A 81 -9.28 -12.91 5.89
CA ARG A 81 -8.93 -11.60 6.52
C ARG A 81 -7.69 -10.93 5.92
N VAL A 82 -7.09 -11.53 4.90
CA VAL A 82 -5.86 -11.04 4.28
C VAL A 82 -6.20 -10.53 2.90
N ILE A 83 -5.74 -9.30 2.64
CA ILE A 83 -5.79 -8.67 1.33
C ILE A 83 -4.47 -9.04 0.64
N SER A 84 -4.50 -10.02 -0.27
CA SER A 84 -3.33 -10.40 -1.06
C SER A 84 -3.34 -9.65 -2.39
N PRO A 85 -2.22 -9.02 -2.81
CA PRO A 85 -2.12 -8.44 -4.14
C PRO A 85 -2.19 -9.57 -5.17
N CYS A 86 -3.20 -9.57 -6.05
CA CYS A 86 -3.19 -10.42 -7.23
C CYS A 86 -2.59 -9.62 -8.39
N PHE A 87 -1.43 -10.05 -8.87
CA PHE A 87 -0.82 -9.48 -10.05
C PHE A 87 -1.44 -10.12 -11.29
N PRO A 88 -2.07 -9.36 -12.21
CA PRO A 88 -2.52 -9.92 -13.47
C PRO A 88 -1.32 -10.46 -14.24
N GLY A 89 -1.43 -11.69 -14.74
CA GLY A 89 -0.42 -12.34 -15.57
C GLY A 89 0.03 -11.42 -16.70
N THR A 90 1.33 -11.45 -17.00
CA THR A 90 1.97 -10.58 -17.99
C THR A 90 1.48 -10.80 -19.41
N LEU A 91 0.79 -11.91 -19.68
CA LEU A 91 0.30 -12.33 -20.99
C LEU A 91 -1.15 -12.83 -20.93
N SER A 92 -1.89 -12.67 -22.04
CA SER A 92 -3.26 -13.15 -22.16
C SER A 92 -3.31 -14.67 -22.01
N GLY A 93 -3.82 -15.15 -20.87
CA GLY A 93 -4.04 -16.59 -20.62
C GLY A 93 -3.32 -17.16 -19.40
N GLU A 94 -2.46 -16.40 -18.71
CA GLU A 94 -1.91 -16.84 -17.43
C GLU A 94 -2.91 -16.58 -16.30
N GLU A 95 -3.17 -17.61 -15.47
CA GLU A 95 -3.93 -17.44 -14.24
C GLU A 95 -3.20 -16.43 -13.33
N PRO A 96 -3.96 -15.50 -12.70
CA PRO A 96 -3.36 -14.53 -11.79
C PRO A 96 -2.69 -15.26 -10.62
N SER A 97 -1.40 -14.96 -10.42
CA SER A 97 -0.63 -15.44 -9.28
C SER A 97 -1.12 -14.73 -8.01
N CYS A 98 -1.83 -15.48 -7.17
CA CYS A 98 -2.12 -15.22 -5.76
C CYS A 98 -1.94 -16.54 -4.97
#